data_AF-A0A8J8ARS6-F1
#
_entry.id   AF-A0A8J8ARS6-F1
#
_cell.length_a   1.000
_cell.length_b   1.000
_cell.length_c   1.000
_cell.angle_alpha   90.00
_cell.angle_beta   90.00
_cell.angle_gamma   90.00
#
_symmetry.space_group_name_H-M   'P 1'
#
loop_
_entity.id
_entity.type
_entity.pdbx_description
1 polymer ?
#
loop_
_entity_poly.entity_id
_entity_poly.type
_entity_poly.pdbx_seq_one_letter_code
_entity_poly.pdbx_strand_id
1 'polypeptide(L)'
;MPFTYPSSYSLYISIALLAAFDSVCGAVRASMENKYDNTLFISGFFTNAILAAMISYIGDKLGVPFYYAPILVFGGRLFDNLAIIRRHIFK
;
A
#
# COMPACT_ATOMS: atom_id res chain seq x y z
N MET A 1 -12.42 4.01 -31.46
CA MET A 1 -12.48 2.84 -30.55
C MET A 1 -11.76 3.24 -29.28
N PRO A 2 -12.38 3.28 -28.10
CA PRO A 2 -11.66 3.66 -26.90
C PRO A 2 -10.65 2.56 -26.58
N PHE A 3 -9.40 2.95 -26.33
CA PHE A 3 -8.36 2.04 -25.87
C PHE A 3 -8.70 1.60 -24.44
N THR A 4 -9.50 0.54 -24.30
CA THR A 4 -9.73 -0.10 -23.02
C THR A 4 -8.46 -0.88 -22.66
N TYR A 5 -7.59 -0.26 -21.87
CA TYR A 5 -6.47 -0.96 -21.23
C TYR A 5 -7.05 -2.19 -20.49
N PRO A 6 -6.45 -3.38 -20.55
CA PRO A 6 -7.01 -4.54 -19.84
C PRO A 6 -7.14 -4.17 -18.37
N SER A 7 -8.36 -4.23 -17.81
CA SER A 7 -8.63 -3.78 -16.44
C SER A 7 -7.69 -4.42 -15.42
N SER A 8 -7.25 -5.66 -15.68
CA SER A 8 -6.28 -6.37 -14.85
C SER A 8 -5.00 -5.56 -14.61
N TYR A 9 -4.32 -5.06 -15.65
CA TYR A 9 -3.05 -4.33 -15.48
C TYR A 9 -3.24 -2.97 -14.79
N SER A 10 -4.33 -2.28 -15.08
CA SER A 10 -4.66 -1.00 -14.42
C SER A 10 -4.82 -1.18 -12.91
N LEU A 11 -5.38 -2.32 -12.51
CA LEU A 11 -5.64 -2.65 -11.13
C LEU A 11 -4.37 -3.06 -10.38
N TYR A 12 -3.48 -3.82 -11.02
CA TYR A 12 -2.14 -4.09 -10.51
C TYR A 12 -1.30 -2.84 -10.27
N ILE A 13 -1.31 -1.91 -11.23
CA ILE A 13 -0.62 -0.61 -11.10
C ILE A 13 -1.23 0.21 -9.95
N SER A 14 -2.56 0.18 -9.80
CA SER A 14 -3.25 0.89 -8.71
C SER A 14 -2.87 0.35 -7.33
N ILE A 15 -2.76 -0.98 -7.18
CA ILE A 15 -2.29 -1.62 -5.94
C ILE A 15 -0.84 -1.24 -5.64
N ALA A 16 0.03 -1.27 -6.66
CA ALA A 16 1.44 -0.90 -6.50
C ALA A 16 1.58 0.58 -6.08
N LEU A 17 0.82 1.48 -6.71
CA LEU A 17 0.79 2.90 -6.37
C LEU A 17 0.29 3.13 -4.94
N LEU A 18 -0.79 2.42 -4.55
CA LEU A 18 -1.34 2.52 -3.19
C LEU A 18 -0.36 2.00 -2.13
N ALA A 19 0.33 0.89 -2.40
CA ALA A 19 1.38 0.36 -1.53
C ALA A 19 2.57 1.33 -1.38
N ALA A 20 2.97 1.99 -2.46
CA ALA A 20 3.99 3.02 -2.44
C ALA A 20 3.55 4.23 -1.60
N PHE A 21 2.30 4.67 -1.76
CA PHE A 21 1.78 5.80 -1.01
C PHE A 21 1.65 5.50 0.49
N ASP A 22 1.15 4.31 0.85
CA ASP A 22 1.09 3.85 2.25
C ASP A 22 2.49 3.88 2.89
N SER A 23 3.51 3.42 2.16
CA SER A 23 4.89 3.47 2.65
C SER A 23 5.40 4.90 2.81
N VAL A 24 5.17 5.80 1.85
CA VAL A 24 5.54 7.22 2.01
C VAL A 24 4.88 7.83 3.25
N CYS A 25 3.59 7.59 3.47
CA CYS A 25 2.90 8.04 4.69
C CYS A 25 3.50 7.41 5.97
N GLY A 26 3.84 6.13 5.94
CA GLY A 26 4.51 5.44 7.04
C GLY A 26 5.90 6.02 7.36
N ALA A 27 6.68 6.38 6.34
CA ALA A 27 7.98 7.03 6.49
C ALA A 27 7.85 8.42 7.14
N VAL A 28 6.88 9.21 6.68
CA VAL A 28 6.57 10.54 7.24
C VAL A 28 6.21 10.42 8.71
N ARG A 29 5.33 9.47 9.06
CA ARG A 29 4.98 9.18 10.46
C ARG A 29 6.21 8.78 11.29
N ALA A 30 7.03 7.86 10.80
CA ALA A 30 8.22 7.40 11.53
C ALA A 30 9.25 8.53 11.75
N SER A 31 9.37 9.44 10.77
CA SER A 31 10.16 10.67 10.87
C SER A 31 9.65 11.58 11.99
N MET A 32 8.34 11.80 12.07
CA MET A 32 7.72 12.61 13.13
C MET A 32 7.85 11.98 14.53
N GLU A 33 7.82 10.65 14.63
CA GLU A 33 7.99 9.93 15.90
C GLU A 33 9.48 9.85 16.36
N ASN A 34 10.44 10.47 15.64
CA ASN A 34 11.89 10.36 15.86
C ASN A 34 12.42 8.90 15.91
N LYS A 35 11.66 7.96 15.36
CA LYS A 35 11.99 6.53 15.27
C LYS A 35 12.25 6.11 13.83
N TYR A 36 12.63 7.06 12.98
CA TYR A 36 12.90 6.78 11.59
C TYR A 36 14.12 5.87 11.46
N ASP A 37 13.86 4.60 11.16
CA ASP A 37 14.87 3.63 10.77
C ASP A 37 14.63 3.27 9.31
N ASN A 38 15.57 3.70 8.47
CA ASN A 38 15.53 3.49 7.02
C ASN A 38 15.47 1.98 6.67
N THR A 39 16.08 1.14 7.50
CA THR A 39 16.09 -0.33 7.35
C THR A 39 14.72 -0.93 7.60
N LEU A 40 14.02 -0.41 8.61
CA LEU A 40 12.67 -0.84 9.00
C LEU A 40 11.62 -0.35 7.99
N PHE A 41 11.82 0.86 7.45
CA PHE A 41 11.03 1.39 6.35
C PHE A 41 11.17 0.54 5.07
N ILE A 42 12.42 0.31 4.62
CA ILE A 42 12.71 -0.44 3.40
C ILE A 42 12.22 -1.89 3.54
N SER A 43 12.53 -2.55 4.65
CA SER A 43 12.05 -3.92 4.88
C SER A 43 10.53 -4.00 4.94
N GLY A 44 9.86 -3.03 5.57
CA GLY A 44 8.39 -2.94 5.61
C GLY A 44 7.78 -2.73 4.23
N PHE A 45 8.34 -1.83 3.41
CA PHE A 45 7.86 -1.55 2.05
C PHE A 45 7.93 -2.81 1.18
N PHE A 46 9.11 -3.45 1.10
CA PHE A 46 9.29 -4.64 0.27
C PHE A 46 8.49 -5.84 0.79
N THR A 47 8.47 -6.07 2.11
CA THR A 47 7.71 -7.19 2.69
C THR A 47 6.21 -7.04 2.42
N ASN A 48 5.66 -5.84 2.61
CA ASN A 48 4.25 -5.58 2.34
C ASN A 48 3.91 -5.65 0.85
N ALA A 49 4.77 -5.13 -0.02
CA ALA A 49 4.57 -5.19 -1.47
C ALA A 49 4.61 -6.64 -1.98
N ILE A 50 5.56 -7.44 -1.50
CA ILE A 50 5.66 -8.87 -1.84
C ILE A 50 4.43 -9.63 -1.35
N LEU A 51 3.99 -9.41 -0.10
CA LEU A 51 2.77 -10.02 0.45
C LEU A 51 1.54 -9.70 -0.40
N ALA A 52 1.37 -8.44 -0.78
CA ALA A 52 0.25 -8.04 -1.63
C ALA A 52 0.31 -8.66 -3.03
N ALA A 53 1.49 -8.70 -3.64
CA ALA A 53 1.69 -9.35 -4.94
C ALA A 53 1.39 -10.86 -4.84
N MET A 54 1.82 -11.51 -3.76
CA MET A 54 1.57 -12.94 -3.52
C MET A 54 0.07 -13.22 -3.34
N ILE A 55 -0.64 -12.41 -2.55
CA ILE A 55 -2.09 -12.54 -2.34
C ILE A 55 -2.85 -12.31 -3.65
N SER A 56 -2.51 -11.26 -4.41
CA SER A 56 -3.13 -11.00 -5.72
C SER A 56 -2.86 -12.14 -6.70
N TYR A 57 -1.64 -12.68 -6.73
CA TYR A 57 -1.27 -13.79 -7.61
C TYR A 57 -2.04 -15.08 -7.28
N ILE A 58 -2.16 -15.41 -5.99
CA ILE A 58 -2.96 -16.56 -5.54
C ILE A 58 -4.43 -16.35 -5.91
N GLY A 59 -4.93 -15.12 -5.76
CA GLY A 59 -6.26 -14.71 -6.16
C GLY A 59 -6.58 -14.97 -7.62
N ASP A 60 -5.69 -14.51 -8.50
CA ASP A 60 -5.79 -14.71 -9.94
C ASP A 60 -5.79 -16.20 -10.30
N LYS A 61 -4.99 -17.02 -9.60
CA LYS A 61 -4.98 -18.48 -9.81
C LYS A 61 -6.25 -19.18 -9.35
N LEU A 62 -6.95 -18.62 -8.34
CA LEU A 62 -8.22 -19.14 -7.84
C LEU A 62 -9.44 -18.65 -8.65
N GLY A 63 -9.26 -17.69 -9.57
CA GLY A 63 -10.35 -17.10 -10.33
C GLY A 63 -11.27 -16.21 -9.51
N VAL A 64 -10.81 -15.75 -8.35
CA VAL A 64 -11.57 -14.91 -7.39
C VAL A 64 -10.94 -13.52 -7.36
N PRO A 65 -11.73 -12.42 -7.31
CA PRO A 65 -11.22 -11.05 -7.33
C PRO A 65 -10.55 -10.64 -6.01
N PHE A 66 -9.50 -11.34 -5.58
CA PHE A 66 -8.78 -11.04 -4.33
C PHE A 66 -7.98 -9.74 -4.37
N TYR A 67 -7.92 -9.06 -5.51
CA TYR A 67 -7.29 -7.76 -5.63
C TYR A 67 -7.90 -6.69 -4.71
N TYR A 68 -9.14 -6.87 -4.23
CA TYR A 68 -9.75 -6.00 -3.22
C TYR A 68 -9.02 -6.07 -1.87
N ALA A 69 -8.43 -7.20 -1.50
CA ALA A 69 -7.80 -7.38 -0.19
C ALA A 69 -6.56 -6.47 0.01
N PRO A 70 -5.59 -6.44 -0.92
CA PRO A 70 -4.49 -5.48 -0.84
C PRO A 70 -4.99 -4.02 -0.84
N ILE A 71 -6.00 -3.68 -1.66
CA ILE A 71 -6.54 -2.33 -1.74
C ILE A 71 -7.09 -1.88 -0.38
N LEU A 72 -7.88 -2.73 0.28
CA LEU A 72 -8.44 -2.41 1.60
C LEU A 72 -7.39 -2.34 2.70
N VAL A 73 -6.41 -3.25 2.69
CA VAL A 73 -5.34 -3.27 3.69
C VAL A 73 -4.43 -2.05 3.56
N PHE A 74 -3.90 -1.76 2.36
CA PHE A 74 -3.07 -0.58 2.14
C PHE A 74 -3.86 0.72 2.32
N GLY A 75 -5.10 0.76 1.84
CA GLY A 75 -5.97 1.92 2.03
C GLY A 75 -6.21 2.22 3.51
N GLY A 76 -6.55 1.19 4.31
CA GLY A 76 -6.73 1.33 5.76
C GLY A 76 -5.48 1.83 6.46
N ARG A 77 -4.31 1.21 6.18
CA ARG A 77 -3.03 1.64 6.76
C ARG A 77 -2.64 3.07 6.39
N LEU A 78 -2.93 3.48 5.15
CA LEU A 78 -2.70 4.84 4.68
C LEU A 78 -3.54 5.83 5.50
N PHE A 79 -4.83 5.55 5.72
CA PHE A 79 -5.68 6.40 6.56
C PHE A 79 -5.22 6.43 8.02
N ASP A 80 -4.78 5.29 8.58
CA ASP A 80 -4.23 5.23 9.94
C ASP A 80 -2.95 6.08 10.07
N ASN A 81 -2.03 5.95 9.12
CA ASN A 81 -0.80 6.74 9.07
C ASN A 81 -1.13 8.25 8.98
N LEU A 82 -2.08 8.64 8.13
CA LEU A 82 -2.55 10.03 8.04
C LEU A 82 -3.21 10.51 9.34
N ALA A 83 -3.98 9.67 10.03
CA ALA A 83 -4.61 10.02 11.30
C ALA A 83 -3.57 10.32 12.39
N ILE A 84 -2.47 9.56 12.42
CA ILE A 84 -1.37 9.77 13.37
C ILE A 84 -0.59 11.03 13.03
N ILE A 85 -0.26 11.24 11.75
CA ILE A 85 0.39 12.48 11.27
C ILE A 85 -0.45 13.70 11.66
N ARG A 86 -1.76 13.67 11.39
CA ARG A 86 -2.69 14.74 11.77
C ARG A 86 -2.64 15.00 13.28
N ARG A 87 -2.59 13.96 14.11
CA ARG A 87 -2.52 14.11 15.56
C ARG A 87 -1.22 14.77 16.03
N HIS A 88 -0.10 14.57 15.35
CA HIS A 88 1.17 15.24 15.66
C HIS A 88 1.22 16.69 15.17
N ILE A 89 0.51 17.04 14.09
CA ILE A 89 0.50 18.42 13.56
C ILE A 89 -0.42 19.34 14.38
N PHE A 90 -1.59 18.83 14.80
CA PHE A 90 -2.63 19.61 15.46
C PHE A 90 -2.59 19.56 17.00
N LYS A 91 -1.54 18.95 17.58
CA LYS A 91 -1.29 18.93 19.03
C LYS A 91 0.03 19.60 19.32
#